data_AF-A0A351Q608-F1
#
_entry.id   AF-A0A351Q608-F1
#
_cell.length_a   1.000
_cell.length_b   1.000
_cell.length_c   1.000
_cell.angle_alpha   90.00
_cell.angle_beta   90.00
_cell.angle_gamma   90.00
#
_symmetry.space_group_name_H-M   'P 1'
#
loop_
_entity.id
_entity.type
_entity.pdbx_description
1 polymer ?
#
loop_
_entity_poly.entity_id
_entity_poly.type
_entity_poly.pdbx_seq_one_letter_code
_entity_poly.pdbx_strand_id
1 'polypeptide(L)'
;IGGSWQPSQDAVRQLAQLGVTKEFAQQQIPQFVAYWRERNVPRHSWESKYIKEVWRQWQQAESTSHRRSREVSVTGEWQPSQDALDLLIVKGGINPNFVDDAVPEFILYWRDRGDVSSTWNSKFIQHVRRQWQFYTGMMEQDSMPRSMPAQWQPKESVYDVLQMANIDRHFAQQTIPEFVLYWQENGTPQASWSTKFLQYVKRQWARHNQPQSASGTDGKQQGSNSKGRIRDRNIIDALSDRSWAS
;
A
#
# COMPACT_ATOMS: atom_id res chain seq x y z
N ILE A 1 22.02 53.54 20.97
CA ILE A 1 21.33 53.46 19.67
C ILE A 1 21.59 52.07 19.08
N GLY A 2 20.72 51.10 19.37
CA GLY A 2 20.88 49.70 18.94
C GLY A 2 19.66 49.24 18.15
N GLY A 3 19.27 50.04 17.16
CA GLY A 3 18.07 49.82 16.37
C GLY A 3 18.11 48.47 15.66
N SER A 4 16.98 47.77 15.72
CA SER A 4 16.70 46.55 14.96
C SER A 4 17.26 46.66 13.55
N TRP A 5 18.21 45.79 13.19
CA TRP A 5 18.69 45.69 11.82
C TRP A 5 17.51 45.39 10.89
N GLN A 6 17.50 46.01 9.71
CA GLN A 6 16.54 45.74 8.66
C GLN A 6 17.29 45.47 7.35
N PRO A 7 16.79 44.56 6.49
CA PRO A 7 17.36 44.34 5.18
C PRO A 7 17.23 45.61 4.32
N SER A 8 18.21 45.86 3.45
CA SER A 8 18.09 46.92 2.45
C SER A 8 16.95 46.66 1.47
N GLN A 9 16.51 47.72 0.79
CA GLN A 9 15.52 47.62 -0.28
C GLN A 9 15.99 46.68 -1.40
N ASP A 10 17.28 46.65 -1.70
CA ASP A 10 17.85 45.76 -2.72
C ASP A 10 17.79 44.30 -2.28
N ALA A 11 18.07 43.99 -1.01
CA ALA A 11 17.91 42.64 -0.49
C ALA A 11 16.45 42.15 -0.55
N VAL A 12 15.49 43.04 -0.26
CA VAL A 12 14.05 42.73 -0.39
C VAL A 12 13.66 42.56 -1.86
N ARG A 13 14.19 43.38 -2.78
CA ARG A 13 13.95 43.23 -4.22
C ARG A 13 14.51 41.91 -4.76
N GLN A 14 15.70 41.50 -4.33
CA GLN A 14 16.27 40.20 -4.70
C GLN A 14 15.39 39.04 -4.22
N LEU A 15 14.88 39.10 -2.99
CA LEU A 15 13.92 38.12 -2.48
C LEU A 15 12.62 38.10 -3.31
N ALA A 16 12.11 39.27 -3.72
CA ALA A 16 10.92 39.37 -4.56
C ALA A 16 11.14 38.76 -5.96
N GLN A 17 12.32 38.95 -6.55
CA GLN A 17 12.70 38.31 -7.82
C GLN A 17 12.76 36.78 -7.71
N LEU A 18 13.08 36.25 -6.52
CA LEU A 18 13.03 34.82 -6.21
C LEU A 18 11.63 34.31 -5.86
N GLY A 19 10.59 35.16 -5.96
CA GLY A 19 9.19 34.82 -5.69
C GLY A 19 8.77 34.97 -4.22
N VAL A 20 9.64 35.45 -3.34
CA VAL A 20 9.30 35.65 -1.93
C VAL A 20 8.46 36.90 -1.75
N THR A 21 7.32 36.79 -1.08
CA THR A 21 6.47 37.96 -0.78
C THR A 21 7.15 38.93 0.19
N LYS A 22 6.88 40.22 0.02
CA LYS A 22 7.46 41.27 0.87
C LYS A 22 7.05 41.10 2.33
N GLU A 23 5.80 40.70 2.54
CA GLU A 23 5.19 40.44 3.84
C GLU A 23 5.90 39.27 4.54
N PHE A 24 6.13 38.17 3.83
CA PHE A 24 6.86 37.02 4.39
C PHE A 24 8.29 37.39 4.76
N ALA A 25 9.00 38.12 3.89
CA ALA A 25 10.33 38.60 4.20
C ALA A 25 10.32 39.44 5.49
N GLN A 26 9.43 40.43 5.60
CA GLN A 26 9.32 41.27 6.78
C GLN A 26 9.05 40.48 8.08
N GLN A 27 8.21 39.44 8.02
CA GLN A 27 7.92 38.58 9.17
C GLN A 27 9.16 37.82 9.70
N GLN A 28 10.16 37.55 8.86
CA GLN A 28 11.37 36.83 9.28
C GLN A 28 12.41 37.72 9.98
N ILE A 29 12.29 39.05 9.89
CA ILE A 29 13.28 40.00 10.44
C ILE A 29 13.49 39.81 11.96
N PRO A 30 12.45 39.74 12.82
CA PRO A 30 12.65 39.65 14.26
C PRO A 30 13.44 38.40 14.68
N GLN A 31 13.09 37.24 14.13
CA GLN A 31 13.76 35.98 14.42
C GLN A 31 15.19 35.96 13.90
N PHE A 32 15.42 36.46 12.68
CA PHE A 32 16.75 36.54 12.09
C PHE A 32 17.69 37.44 12.93
N VAL A 33 17.21 38.63 13.32
CA VAL A 33 17.98 39.58 14.12
C VAL A 33 18.31 38.99 15.50
N ALA A 34 17.35 38.35 16.16
CA ALA A 34 17.59 37.69 17.44
C ALA A 34 18.71 36.63 17.34
N TYR A 35 18.60 35.73 16.37
CA TYR A 35 19.54 34.62 16.18
C TYR A 35 20.97 35.08 15.84
N TRP A 36 21.13 36.06 14.93
CA TRP A 36 22.47 36.50 14.51
C TRP A 36 23.10 37.52 15.46
N ARG A 37 22.29 38.23 16.25
CA ARG A 37 22.79 39.11 17.32
C ARG A 37 23.52 38.31 18.39
N GLU A 38 22.97 37.18 18.80
CA GLU A 38 23.59 36.28 19.80
C GLU A 38 24.91 35.68 19.31
N ARG A 39 25.06 35.50 17.99
CA ARG A 39 26.27 34.93 17.37
C ARG A 39 27.38 35.94 17.06
N ASN A 40 27.19 37.21 17.41
CA ASN A 40 28.14 38.30 17.23
C ASN A 40 28.74 38.39 15.80
N VAL A 41 27.95 38.08 14.77
CA VAL A 41 28.41 38.09 13.38
C VAL A 41 28.44 39.52 12.83
N PRO A 42 29.46 39.90 12.03
CA PRO A 42 29.53 41.24 11.45
C PRO A 42 28.31 41.57 10.57
N ARG A 43 27.73 42.76 10.78
CA ARG A 43 26.49 43.22 10.12
C ARG A 43 26.56 43.26 8.59
N HIS A 44 27.73 43.52 8.00
CA HIS A 44 27.89 43.55 6.53
C HIS A 44 27.61 42.19 5.88
N SER A 45 27.71 41.09 6.63
CA SER A 45 27.38 39.74 6.14
C SER A 45 25.91 39.36 6.33
N TRP A 46 25.12 40.19 7.04
CA TRP A 46 23.74 39.86 7.40
C TRP A 46 22.81 39.87 6.21
N GLU A 47 23.03 40.73 5.21
CA GLU A 47 22.17 40.78 4.01
C GLU A 47 22.20 39.48 3.22
N SER A 48 23.38 38.99 2.84
CA SER A 48 23.49 37.75 2.07
C SER A 48 22.99 36.54 2.88
N LYS A 49 23.21 36.53 4.20
CA LYS A 49 22.68 35.50 5.10
C LYS A 49 21.16 35.55 5.19
N TYR A 50 20.59 36.74 5.25
CA TYR A 50 19.16 36.98 5.31
C TYR A 50 18.47 36.50 4.03
N ILE A 51 18.99 36.91 2.86
CA ILE A 51 18.44 36.46 1.57
C ILE A 51 18.44 34.94 1.48
N LYS A 52 19.58 34.30 1.78
CA LYS A 52 19.71 32.84 1.72
C LYS A 52 18.76 32.13 2.69
N GLU A 53 18.67 32.61 3.92
CA GLU A 53 17.86 31.98 4.97
C GLU A 53 16.35 32.17 4.71
N VAL A 54 15.92 33.39 4.38
CA VAL A 54 14.53 33.70 4.08
C VAL A 54 14.05 32.96 2.83
N TRP A 55 14.88 32.89 1.78
CA TRP A 55 14.54 32.10 0.59
C TRP A 55 14.40 30.61 0.90
N ARG A 56 15.32 30.04 1.69
CA ARG A 56 15.22 28.64 2.15
C ARG A 56 13.93 28.40 2.94
N GLN A 57 13.59 29.29 3.86
CA GLN A 57 12.35 29.18 4.64
C GLN A 57 11.11 29.36 3.77
N TRP A 58 11.15 30.23 2.76
CA TRP A 58 10.07 30.38 1.78
C TRP A 58 9.83 29.08 1.02
N GLN A 59 10.87 28.45 0.49
CA GLN A 59 10.75 27.17 -0.22
C GLN A 59 10.15 26.06 0.68
N GLN A 60 10.52 26.04 1.96
CA GLN A 60 9.94 25.10 2.93
C GLN A 60 8.47 25.41 3.24
N ALA A 61 8.12 26.69 3.38
CA ALA A 61 6.75 27.12 3.60
C ALA A 61 5.86 26.82 2.39
N GLU A 62 6.36 27.07 1.19
CA GLU A 62 5.66 26.84 -0.08
C GLU A 62 5.42 25.34 -0.32
N SER A 63 6.44 24.50 -0.12
CA SER A 63 6.28 23.04 -0.20
C SER A 63 5.30 22.49 0.84
N THR A 64 5.33 23.02 2.07
CA THR A 64 4.38 22.63 3.13
C THR A 64 2.96 23.08 2.78
N SER A 65 2.81 24.31 2.27
CA SER A 65 1.52 24.87 1.83
C SER A 65 0.94 24.08 0.66
N HIS A 66 1.73 23.77 -0.36
CA HIS A 66 1.33 22.90 -1.47
C HIS A 66 0.94 21.49 -1.02
N ARG A 67 1.60 20.96 0.02
CA ARG A 67 1.20 19.67 0.58
C ARG A 67 -0.16 19.78 1.28
N ARG A 68 -0.34 20.80 2.12
CA ARG A 68 -1.61 21.08 2.82
C ARG A 68 -2.76 21.37 1.87
N SER A 69 -2.52 22.09 0.77
CA SER A 69 -3.56 22.40 -0.21
C SER A 69 -4.08 21.16 -0.94
N ARG A 70 -3.33 20.05 -0.91
CA ARG A 70 -3.73 18.76 -1.46
C ARG A 70 -4.32 17.82 -0.41
N GLU A 71 -4.30 18.21 0.86
CA GLU A 71 -4.91 17.42 1.93
C GLU A 71 -6.42 17.63 1.89
N VAL A 72 -7.16 16.54 1.66
CA VAL A 72 -8.63 16.54 1.62
C VAL A 72 -9.14 15.57 2.68
N SER A 73 -10.33 15.82 3.22
CA SER A 73 -11.04 14.83 4.03
C SER A 73 -11.41 13.64 3.16
N VAL A 74 -11.46 12.44 3.73
CA VAL A 74 -12.02 11.28 3.02
C VAL A 74 -13.51 11.53 2.77
N THR A 75 -13.98 11.31 1.54
CA THR A 75 -15.39 11.48 1.16
C THR A 75 -16.15 10.16 1.29
N GLY A 76 -17.49 10.22 1.37
CA GLY A 76 -18.34 9.01 1.38
C GLY A 76 -18.20 8.17 0.12
N GLU A 77 -17.95 8.84 -1.01
CA GLU A 77 -17.74 8.24 -2.33
C GLU A 77 -16.27 7.89 -2.61
N TRP A 78 -15.39 8.02 -1.61
CA TRP A 78 -13.98 7.75 -1.80
C TRP A 78 -13.77 6.27 -2.16
N GLN A 79 -12.93 6.02 -3.15
CA GLN A 79 -12.53 4.67 -3.54
C GLN A 79 -11.01 4.61 -3.63
N PRO A 80 -10.39 3.49 -3.25
CA PRO A 80 -8.96 3.28 -3.48
C PRO A 80 -8.67 3.31 -4.98
N SER A 81 -7.51 3.87 -5.36
CA SER A 81 -7.07 3.87 -6.75
C SER A 81 -6.82 2.44 -7.26
N GLN A 82 -6.93 2.24 -8.56
CA GLN A 82 -6.64 0.93 -9.18
C GLN A 82 -5.23 0.43 -8.79
N ASP A 83 -4.22 1.30 -8.78
CA ASP A 83 -2.87 0.95 -8.33
C ASP A 83 -2.81 0.40 -6.89
N ALA A 84 -3.68 0.91 -6.01
CA ALA A 84 -3.75 0.46 -4.62
C ALA A 84 -4.44 -0.92 -4.53
N LEU A 85 -5.49 -1.13 -5.31
CA LEU A 85 -6.16 -2.42 -5.45
C LEU A 85 -5.21 -3.47 -6.02
N ASP A 86 -4.49 -3.17 -7.10
CA ASP A 86 -3.51 -4.07 -7.71
C ASP A 86 -2.40 -4.44 -6.72
N LEU A 87 -1.95 -3.48 -5.92
CA LEU A 87 -0.94 -3.72 -4.90
C LEU A 87 -1.44 -4.63 -3.78
N LEU A 88 -2.70 -4.55 -3.40
CA LEU A 88 -3.31 -5.39 -2.35
C LEU A 88 -3.69 -6.78 -2.89
N ILE A 89 -4.35 -6.85 -4.04
CA ILE A 89 -4.93 -8.06 -4.62
C ILE A 89 -3.87 -8.83 -5.40
N VAL A 90 -3.28 -8.21 -6.44
CA VAL A 90 -2.35 -8.89 -7.35
C VAL A 90 -1.01 -9.15 -6.66
N LYS A 91 -0.42 -8.11 -6.06
CA LYS A 91 0.90 -8.24 -5.41
C LYS A 91 0.80 -8.81 -4.00
N GLY A 92 -0.24 -8.44 -3.25
CA GLY A 92 -0.43 -8.87 -1.86
C GLY A 92 -1.14 -10.22 -1.71
N GLY A 93 -1.81 -10.72 -2.75
CA GLY A 93 -2.57 -11.97 -2.69
C GLY A 93 -3.77 -11.90 -1.73
N ILE A 94 -4.19 -10.68 -1.36
CA ILE A 94 -5.34 -10.44 -0.49
C ILE A 94 -6.61 -10.68 -1.29
N ASN A 95 -7.63 -11.25 -0.65
CA ASN A 95 -8.90 -11.50 -1.30
C ASN A 95 -9.58 -10.16 -1.70
N PRO A 96 -10.06 -9.99 -2.94
CA PRO A 96 -10.80 -8.78 -3.35
C PRO A 96 -11.97 -8.42 -2.44
N ASN A 97 -12.78 -9.40 -2.03
CA ASN A 97 -13.93 -9.18 -1.14
C ASN A 97 -13.50 -8.57 0.20
N PHE A 98 -12.36 -9.02 0.75
CA PHE A 98 -11.80 -8.46 1.99
C PHE A 98 -11.38 -7.00 1.80
N VAL A 99 -10.85 -6.65 0.63
CA VAL A 99 -10.46 -5.27 0.32
C VAL A 99 -11.70 -4.39 0.16
N ASP A 100 -12.73 -4.88 -0.54
CA ASP A 100 -13.98 -4.18 -0.76
C ASP A 100 -14.73 -3.92 0.55
N ASP A 101 -14.82 -4.92 1.44
CA ASP A 101 -15.45 -4.80 2.75
C ASP A 101 -14.72 -3.80 3.67
N ALA A 102 -13.41 -3.61 3.47
CA ALA A 102 -12.63 -2.66 4.24
C ALA A 102 -12.82 -1.19 3.81
N VAL A 103 -13.35 -0.94 2.60
CA VAL A 103 -13.54 0.44 2.09
C VAL A 103 -14.55 1.23 2.93
N PRO A 104 -15.79 0.73 3.18
CA PRO A 104 -16.75 1.43 4.02
C PRO A 104 -16.24 1.66 5.45
N GLU A 105 -15.61 0.65 6.07
CA GLU A 105 -15.03 0.78 7.42
C GLU A 105 -13.98 1.90 7.47
N PHE A 106 -13.07 1.92 6.49
CA PHE A 106 -12.02 2.92 6.40
C PHE A 106 -12.58 4.33 6.24
N ILE A 107 -13.56 4.51 5.36
CA ILE A 107 -14.23 5.80 5.13
C ILE A 107 -14.90 6.28 6.42
N LEU A 108 -15.69 5.42 7.08
CA LEU A 108 -16.38 5.77 8.31
C LEU A 108 -15.39 6.21 9.40
N TYR A 109 -14.33 5.44 9.62
CA TYR A 109 -13.33 5.74 10.64
C TYR A 109 -12.64 7.10 10.44
N TRP A 110 -12.18 7.38 9.21
CA TRP A 110 -11.44 8.63 8.94
C TRP A 110 -12.35 9.84 8.76
N ARG A 111 -13.58 9.63 8.29
CA ARG A 111 -14.58 10.70 8.21
C ARG A 111 -15.00 11.16 9.60
N ASP A 112 -15.28 10.24 10.51
CA ASP A 112 -15.72 10.57 11.88
C ASP A 112 -14.60 11.24 12.70
N ARG A 113 -13.32 10.97 12.37
CA ARG A 113 -12.18 11.71 12.93
C ARG A 113 -12.02 13.13 12.38
N GLY A 114 -12.50 13.41 11.18
CA GLY A 114 -12.32 14.70 10.51
C GLY A 114 -10.88 15.00 10.05
N ASP A 115 -10.02 13.99 9.96
CA ASP A 115 -8.63 14.16 9.52
C ASP A 115 -8.56 14.43 8.01
N VAL A 116 -7.58 15.25 7.58
CA VAL A 116 -7.29 15.52 6.17
C VAL A 116 -5.99 14.85 5.72
N SER A 117 -5.95 14.38 4.48
CA SER A 117 -4.75 13.74 3.93
C SER A 117 -4.72 13.81 2.41
N SER A 118 -3.52 13.83 1.84
CA SER A 118 -3.28 13.64 0.41
C SER A 118 -2.91 12.20 0.05
N THR A 119 -2.76 11.32 1.06
CA THR A 119 -2.23 9.96 0.90
C THR A 119 -3.20 8.87 1.38
N TRP A 120 -4.50 9.08 1.17
CA TRP A 120 -5.55 8.14 1.54
C TRP A 120 -5.31 6.72 1.01
N ASN A 121 -4.88 6.58 -0.25
CA ASN A 121 -4.50 5.27 -0.83
C ASN A 121 -3.42 4.55 -0.03
N SER A 122 -2.35 5.25 0.38
CA SER A 122 -1.27 4.65 1.16
C SER A 122 -1.74 4.25 2.56
N LYS A 123 -2.57 5.09 3.21
CA LYS A 123 -3.18 4.78 4.51
C LYS A 123 -4.11 3.57 4.40
N PHE A 124 -4.91 3.49 3.35
CA PHE A 124 -5.81 2.37 3.09
C PHE A 124 -5.05 1.07 2.88
N ILE A 125 -4.01 1.08 2.03
CA ILE A 125 -3.13 -0.08 1.83
C ILE A 125 -2.57 -0.57 3.17
N GLN A 126 -2.10 0.33 4.02
CA GLN A 126 -1.56 -0.02 5.33
C GLN A 126 -2.64 -0.59 6.26
N HIS A 127 -3.83 0.00 6.26
CA HIS A 127 -4.97 -0.46 7.04
C HIS A 127 -5.39 -1.88 6.65
N VAL A 128 -5.63 -2.14 5.36
CA VAL A 128 -6.00 -3.45 4.84
C VAL A 128 -4.92 -4.49 5.11
N ARG A 129 -3.65 -4.18 4.89
CA ARG A 129 -2.54 -5.10 5.19
C ARG A 129 -2.51 -5.50 6.65
N ARG A 130 -2.69 -4.53 7.56
CA ARG A 130 -2.71 -4.78 9.00
C ARG A 130 -3.88 -5.70 9.37
N GLN A 131 -5.09 -5.38 8.90
CA GLN A 131 -6.27 -6.21 9.14
C GLN A 131 -6.06 -7.63 8.58
N TRP A 132 -5.54 -7.74 7.36
CA TRP A 132 -5.25 -9.03 6.74
C TRP A 132 -4.23 -9.87 7.51
N GLN A 133 -3.19 -9.25 8.08
CA GLN A 133 -2.23 -9.92 8.95
C GLN A 133 -2.87 -10.46 10.23
N PHE A 134 -3.83 -9.73 10.80
CA PHE A 134 -4.61 -10.19 11.96
C PHE A 134 -5.54 -11.36 11.57
N TYR A 135 -6.30 -11.23 10.47
CA TYR A 135 -7.22 -12.27 10.00
C TYR A 135 -6.53 -13.57 9.59
N THR A 136 -5.37 -13.49 8.94
CA THR A 136 -4.59 -14.69 8.61
C THR A 136 -3.85 -15.30 9.82
N GLY A 137 -4.03 -14.71 11.01
CA GLY A 137 -3.69 -15.28 12.31
C GLY A 137 -2.20 -15.47 12.58
N MET A 138 -1.29 -14.88 11.78
CA MET A 138 0.16 -15.15 11.87
C MET A 138 1.03 -14.19 11.01
N MET A 139 1.28 -12.98 11.49
CA MET A 139 2.68 -12.49 11.52
C MET A 139 3.32 -12.79 12.89
N GLU A 140 2.71 -13.63 13.71
CA GLU A 140 3.34 -14.07 14.95
C GLU A 140 4.45 -15.08 14.61
N GLN A 141 5.68 -14.57 14.61
CA GLN A 141 6.84 -15.21 15.23
C GLN A 141 6.94 -16.73 15.09
N ASP A 142 7.02 -17.22 13.86
CA ASP A 142 7.80 -18.42 13.56
C ASP A 142 9.06 -17.98 12.81
N SER A 143 9.89 -17.23 13.53
CA SER A 143 11.21 -16.78 13.07
C SER A 143 12.17 -17.93 12.79
N MET A 144 11.77 -19.18 13.08
CA MET A 144 12.49 -20.38 12.70
C MET A 144 11.66 -21.22 11.72
N PRO A 145 12.21 -21.56 10.55
CA PRO A 145 11.62 -22.55 9.66
C PRO A 145 11.40 -23.87 10.42
N ARG A 146 10.14 -24.34 10.48
CA ARG A 146 9.78 -25.61 11.12
C ARG A 146 9.33 -26.62 10.08
N SER A 147 9.68 -27.89 10.28
CA SER A 147 9.13 -29.00 9.48
C SER A 147 7.64 -29.20 9.79
N MET A 148 6.92 -29.85 8.88
CA MET A 148 5.48 -30.09 9.00
C MET A 148 5.19 -31.13 10.11
N PRO A 149 4.43 -30.80 11.17
CA PRO A 149 4.04 -31.79 12.16
C PRO A 149 2.94 -32.73 11.61
N ALA A 150 2.96 -34.00 12.02
CA ALA A 150 2.03 -35.04 11.54
C ALA A 150 0.55 -34.75 11.83
N GLN A 151 0.29 -34.00 12.89
CA GLN A 151 -1.05 -33.63 13.34
C GLN A 151 -1.33 -32.14 13.12
N TRP A 152 -0.67 -31.53 12.14
CA TRP A 152 -0.90 -30.11 11.84
C TRP A 152 -2.36 -29.86 11.47
N GLN A 153 -2.97 -28.84 12.08
CA GLN A 153 -4.30 -28.34 11.70
C GLN A 153 -4.26 -26.84 11.43
N PRO A 154 -5.01 -26.35 10.44
CA PRO A 154 -5.21 -24.92 10.24
C PRO A 154 -5.87 -24.28 11.46
N LYS A 155 -5.50 -23.04 11.78
CA LYS A 155 -6.22 -22.22 12.75
C LYS A 155 -7.62 -21.89 12.22
N GLU A 156 -8.58 -21.60 13.10
CA GLU A 156 -9.95 -21.26 12.69
C GLU A 156 -10.01 -20.09 11.72
N SER A 157 -9.16 -19.09 11.95
CA SER A 157 -9.03 -17.90 11.11
C SER A 157 -8.63 -18.20 9.65
N VAL A 158 -8.00 -19.36 9.40
CA VAL A 158 -7.70 -19.83 8.04
C VAL A 158 -8.97 -20.23 7.31
N TYR A 159 -9.92 -20.87 8.00
CA TYR A 159 -11.21 -21.24 7.42
C TYR A 159 -12.08 -20.01 7.16
N ASP A 160 -12.07 -19.03 8.07
CA ASP A 160 -12.77 -17.76 7.87
C ASP A 160 -12.28 -17.06 6.59
N VAL A 161 -10.96 -17.01 6.38
CA VAL A 161 -10.36 -16.44 5.18
C VAL A 161 -10.75 -17.19 3.90
N LEU A 162 -10.87 -18.52 3.97
CA LEU A 162 -11.33 -19.34 2.84
C LEU A 162 -12.82 -19.12 2.56
N GLN A 163 -13.64 -19.03 3.59
CA GLN A 163 -15.06 -18.74 3.47
C GLN A 163 -15.31 -17.35 2.86
N MET A 164 -14.54 -16.33 3.26
CA MET A 164 -14.57 -15.01 2.62
C MET A 164 -14.18 -15.07 1.13
N ALA A 165 -13.38 -16.06 0.74
CA ALA A 165 -13.06 -16.36 -0.64
C ALA A 165 -14.10 -17.23 -1.37
N ASN A 166 -15.25 -17.47 -0.73
CA ASN A 166 -16.29 -18.37 -1.21
C ASN A 166 -15.76 -19.79 -1.47
N ILE A 167 -14.77 -20.21 -0.68
CA ILE A 167 -14.23 -21.57 -0.68
C ILE A 167 -14.84 -22.29 0.52
N ASP A 168 -15.46 -23.44 0.24
CA ASP A 168 -16.14 -24.22 1.26
C ASP A 168 -15.15 -24.78 2.30
N ARG A 169 -15.56 -24.75 3.58
CA ARG A 169 -14.74 -25.22 4.71
C ARG A 169 -14.47 -26.72 4.64
N HIS A 170 -15.46 -27.50 4.24
CA HIS A 170 -15.34 -28.95 4.15
C HIS A 170 -14.36 -29.34 3.05
N PHE A 171 -14.37 -28.63 1.91
CA PHE A 171 -13.33 -28.78 0.89
C PHE A 171 -11.93 -28.56 1.46
N ALA A 172 -11.73 -27.47 2.21
CA ALA A 172 -10.44 -27.20 2.84
C ALA A 172 -10.02 -28.34 3.80
N GLN A 173 -10.94 -28.83 4.64
CA GLN A 173 -10.67 -29.92 5.57
C GLN A 173 -10.25 -31.22 4.87
N GLN A 174 -10.88 -31.57 3.76
CA GLN A 174 -10.53 -32.77 2.97
C GLN A 174 -9.12 -32.72 2.39
N THR A 175 -8.60 -31.52 2.12
CA THR A 175 -7.27 -31.35 1.54
C THR A 175 -6.13 -31.36 2.57
N ILE A 176 -6.44 -31.35 3.88
CA ILE A 176 -5.44 -31.33 4.95
C ILE A 176 -4.52 -32.57 4.92
N PRO A 177 -5.03 -33.81 4.84
CA PRO A 177 -4.16 -35.00 4.85
C PRO A 177 -3.17 -35.01 3.68
N GLU A 178 -3.61 -34.62 2.48
CA GLU A 178 -2.76 -34.52 1.29
C GLU A 178 -1.67 -33.44 1.49
N PHE A 179 -2.06 -32.27 2.01
CA PHE A 179 -1.12 -31.19 2.29
C PHE A 179 -0.07 -31.59 3.34
N VAL A 180 -0.49 -32.20 4.45
CA VAL A 180 0.44 -32.66 5.50
C VAL A 180 1.40 -33.70 4.94
N LEU A 181 0.90 -34.72 4.24
CA LEU A 181 1.72 -35.78 3.67
C LEU A 181 2.79 -35.23 2.71
N TYR A 182 2.38 -34.38 1.77
CA TYR A 182 3.30 -33.79 0.79
C TYR A 182 4.45 -33.02 1.46
N TRP A 183 4.16 -32.21 2.47
CA TRP A 183 5.16 -31.39 3.16
C TRP A 183 5.98 -32.16 4.20
N GLN A 184 5.51 -33.33 4.64
CA GLN A 184 6.32 -34.23 5.45
C GLN A 184 7.37 -34.99 4.64
N GLU A 185 7.02 -35.45 3.44
CA GLU A 185 7.92 -36.27 2.62
C GLU A 185 8.89 -35.44 1.78
N ASN A 186 8.44 -34.30 1.24
CA ASN A 186 9.17 -33.55 0.21
C ASN A 186 9.36 -32.06 0.56
N GLY A 187 8.95 -31.65 1.76
CA GLY A 187 8.85 -30.25 2.14
C GLY A 187 10.12 -29.66 2.75
N THR A 188 10.50 -28.45 2.32
CA THR A 188 11.45 -27.64 3.10
C THR A 188 10.75 -27.00 4.30
N PRO A 189 11.43 -26.85 5.45
CA PRO A 189 10.88 -26.16 6.62
C PRO A 189 10.35 -24.77 6.24
N GLN A 190 9.16 -24.43 6.72
CA GLN A 190 8.49 -23.16 6.43
C GLN A 190 8.31 -22.35 7.70
N ALA A 191 8.33 -21.02 7.56
CA ALA A 191 8.02 -20.09 8.64
C ALA A 191 6.51 -19.92 8.88
N SER A 192 5.66 -20.38 7.97
CA SER A 192 4.20 -20.34 8.17
C SER A 192 3.48 -21.38 7.31
N TRP A 193 2.96 -22.40 7.98
CA TRP A 193 2.16 -23.44 7.33
C TRP A 193 0.76 -22.95 6.94
N SER A 194 0.16 -22.04 7.71
CA SER A 194 -1.15 -21.44 7.40
C SER A 194 -1.17 -20.71 6.05
N THR A 195 -0.12 -19.93 5.74
CA THR A 195 -0.01 -19.23 4.46
C THR A 195 0.16 -20.20 3.29
N LYS A 196 0.99 -21.24 3.46
CA LYS A 196 1.18 -22.28 2.44
C LYS A 196 -0.10 -23.07 2.20
N PHE A 197 -0.85 -23.36 3.26
CA PHE A 197 -2.13 -24.05 3.16
C PHE A 197 -3.18 -23.21 2.42
N LEU A 198 -3.33 -21.93 2.76
CA LEU A 198 -4.22 -21.01 2.02
C LEU A 198 -3.91 -20.98 0.52
N GLN A 199 -2.62 -20.87 0.15
CA GLN A 199 -2.19 -20.89 -1.26
C GLN A 199 -2.48 -22.23 -1.93
N TYR A 200 -2.26 -23.33 -1.21
CA TYR A 200 -2.51 -24.69 -1.69
C TYR A 200 -4.00 -24.92 -1.94
N VAL A 201 -4.87 -24.63 -0.97
CA VAL A 201 -6.33 -24.78 -1.07
C VAL A 201 -6.87 -23.91 -2.20
N LYS A 202 -6.47 -22.64 -2.30
CA LYS A 202 -6.87 -21.75 -3.42
C LYS A 202 -6.52 -22.34 -4.79
N ARG A 203 -5.33 -22.92 -4.93
CA ARG A 203 -4.90 -23.56 -6.18
C ARG A 203 -5.68 -24.83 -6.49
N GLN A 204 -5.94 -25.67 -5.50
CA GLN A 204 -6.75 -26.88 -5.67
C GLN A 204 -8.19 -26.53 -6.03
N TRP A 205 -8.76 -25.53 -5.36
CA TRP A 205 -10.10 -25.02 -5.65
C TRP A 205 -10.21 -24.48 -7.08
N ALA A 206 -9.24 -23.67 -7.53
CA ALA A 206 -9.21 -23.16 -8.89
C ALA A 206 -9.11 -24.29 -9.95
N ARG A 207 -8.39 -25.37 -9.64
CA ARG A 207 -8.31 -26.57 -10.51
C ARG A 207 -9.60 -27.39 -10.50
N HIS A 208 -10.26 -27.48 -9.36
CA HIS A 208 -11.51 -28.22 -9.21
C HIS A 208 -12.69 -27.51 -9.89
N ASN A 209 -12.71 -26.18 -9.85
CA ASN A 209 -13.76 -25.36 -10.46
C ASN A 209 -13.49 -24.99 -11.93
N GLN A 210 -12.35 -25.35 -12.49
CA GLN A 210 -12.15 -25.28 -13.93
C GLN A 210 -12.95 -26.39 -14.60
N PRO A 211 -13.91 -26.08 -15.51
CA PRO A 211 -14.58 -27.12 -16.27
C PRO A 211 -13.51 -27.91 -17.04
N GLN A 212 -13.54 -29.24 -16.93
CA GLN A 212 -12.75 -30.15 -17.75
C GLN A 212 -13.12 -29.97 -19.22
N SER A 213 -12.57 -28.96 -19.89
CA SER A 213 -12.56 -28.89 -21.34
C SER A 213 -11.45 -29.82 -21.86
N ALA A 214 -11.93 -31.00 -22.25
CA ALA A 214 -11.33 -31.96 -23.19
C ALA A 214 -10.12 -32.78 -22.72
N SER A 215 -10.41 -33.99 -22.25
CA SER A 215 -9.63 -35.18 -22.62
C SER A 215 -10.59 -36.28 -23.08
N GLY A 216 -10.64 -36.49 -24.39
CA GLY A 216 -11.33 -37.59 -25.06
C GLY A 216 -10.63 -37.87 -26.40
N THR A 217 -9.92 -39.00 -26.44
CA THR A 217 -9.09 -39.65 -27.48
C THR A 217 -9.74 -39.81 -28.87
N ASP A 218 -9.00 -39.49 -29.96
CA ASP A 218 -8.45 -40.45 -30.96
C ASP A 218 -8.08 -39.81 -32.33
N GLY A 219 -6.89 -40.17 -32.84
CA GLY A 219 -6.66 -40.49 -34.27
C GLY A 219 -6.40 -39.39 -35.33
N LYS A 220 -5.12 -39.31 -35.76
CA LYS A 220 -4.59 -39.02 -37.12
C LYS A 220 -4.54 -37.58 -37.70
N GLN A 221 -3.28 -37.17 -37.89
CA GLN A 221 -2.63 -36.59 -39.09
C GLN A 221 -2.79 -35.12 -39.51
N GLN A 222 -1.61 -34.54 -39.78
CA GLN A 222 -1.26 -33.34 -40.58
C GLN A 222 -1.61 -31.99 -39.94
N GLY A 223 -0.74 -30.98 -39.85
CA GLY A 223 0.56 -30.68 -40.45
C GLY A 223 0.62 -29.15 -40.63
N SER A 224 1.76 -28.53 -40.31
CA SER A 224 2.12 -27.11 -40.57
C SER A 224 1.80 -26.04 -39.50
N ASN A 225 2.87 -25.69 -38.77
CA ASN A 225 3.39 -24.34 -38.54
C ASN A 225 2.50 -23.27 -37.86
N SER A 226 2.71 -23.05 -36.54
CA SER A 226 2.94 -21.68 -36.03
C SER A 226 3.67 -21.71 -34.68
N LYS A 227 4.83 -21.06 -34.65
CA LYS A 227 5.63 -20.76 -33.46
C LYS A 227 4.90 -19.72 -32.61
N GLY A 228 4.86 -19.96 -31.30
CA GLY A 228 5.14 -18.92 -30.32
C GLY A 228 3.96 -18.26 -29.61
N ARG A 229 3.71 -18.76 -28.39
CA ARG A 229 3.52 -17.95 -27.16
C ARG A 229 2.18 -17.21 -27.02
N ILE A 230 1.13 -17.98 -26.72
CA ILE A 230 -0.03 -17.50 -25.95
C ILE A 230 0.24 -17.85 -24.47
N ARG A 231 1.25 -17.20 -23.89
CA ARG A 231 1.28 -16.89 -22.45
C ARG A 231 0.74 -15.47 -22.36
N ASP A 232 0.06 -15.14 -21.27
CA ASP A 232 -0.56 -13.84 -20.98
C ASP A 232 -2.06 -13.75 -21.31
N ARG A 233 -2.84 -14.76 -20.90
CA ARG A 233 -4.20 -14.48 -20.41
C ARG A 233 -4.18 -14.46 -18.88
N ASN A 234 -4.34 -13.25 -18.37
CA ASN A 234 -4.39 -12.86 -16.97
C ASN A 234 -5.48 -13.69 -16.24
N ILE A 235 -5.06 -14.63 -15.38
CA ILE A 235 -5.94 -15.51 -14.59
C ILE A 235 -6.84 -14.70 -13.64
N ILE A 236 -6.48 -13.44 -13.41
CA ILE A 236 -7.20 -12.49 -12.56
C ILE A 236 -8.38 -11.84 -13.31
N ASP A 237 -8.26 -11.61 -14.62
CA ASP A 237 -9.36 -11.06 -15.45
C ASP A 237 -10.50 -12.05 -15.64
N ALA A 238 -10.23 -13.35 -15.61
CA ALA A 238 -11.28 -14.37 -15.71
C ALA A 238 -12.12 -14.53 -14.42
N LEU A 239 -11.69 -13.92 -13.31
CA LEU A 239 -12.35 -14.02 -12.00
C LEU A 239 -13.10 -12.73 -11.60
N SER A 240 -13.04 -11.67 -12.42
CA SER A 240 -13.81 -10.44 -12.24
C SER A 240 -15.01 -10.31 -13.20
N ASP A 241 -15.19 -11.25 -14.13
CA ASP A 241 -16.21 -11.17 -15.16
C ASP A 241 -17.62 -11.49 -14.61
N ARG A 242 -18.37 -10.43 -14.30
CA ARG A 242 -19.80 -10.44 -13.94
C ARG A 242 -20.72 -10.31 -15.17
N SER A 243 -20.35 -10.85 -16.33
CA SER A 243 -21.27 -10.92 -17.50
C SER A 243 -22.50 -11.84 -17.31
N TRP A 244 -22.70 -12.41 -16.11
CA TRP A 244 -23.82 -13.30 -15.78
C TRP A 244 -24.74 -12.80 -14.66
N ALA A 245 -24.50 -11.63 -14.09
CA ALA A 245 -25.38 -11.01 -13.10
C ALA A 245 -26.01 -9.74 -13.69
N SER A 246 -27.13 -9.92 -14.41
CA SER A 246 -28.10 -8.84 -14.66
C SER A 246 -28.87 -8.53 -13.39
#